data_AF-A0A2S7WRH0-F1
#
_entry.id   AF-A0A2S7WRH0-F1
#
_cell.length_a   1.000
_cell.length_b   1.000
_cell.length_c   1.000
_cell.angle_alpha   90.00
_cell.angle_beta   90.00
_cell.angle_gamma   90.00
#
_symmetry.space_group_name_H-M   'P 1'
#
loop_
_entity.id
_entity.type
_entity.pdbx_description
1 polymer ?
#
loop_
_entity_poly.entity_id
_entity_poly.type
_entity_poly.pdbx_seq_one_letter_code
_entity_poly.pdbx_strand_id
1 'polypeptide(L)'
;MKTRTVKFLTLVVLVITISLSSCSNNNEDIDEGLELSEVVMQDFVKDIQKLSVPSGLSSSNNQYAQEANLQFQSLKTLGSSFAALFTVPANAVSSRSNIKVSAKSNFLNTKTYTWSANRVSVTYIISETSYRYTFEYSIVSSNFTGKYIDGYQLKDGSYAEMNLFDGGQIISTIKWWVKSNSVKIEMSTDGYRLVMESNTDNSGTMKVYEGTFLAALYEWTASGSGSYTDYNTNQTYTW
;
A
#
# COMPACT_ATOMS: atom_id res chain seq x y z
N MET A 1 -20.24 6.70 31.23
CA MET A 1 -20.35 6.54 29.76
C MET A 1 -19.19 7.33 29.15
N LYS A 2 -18.07 6.66 28.82
CA LYS A 2 -16.85 7.29 28.30
C LYS A 2 -16.95 7.35 26.78
N THR A 3 -17.12 8.55 26.24
CA THR A 3 -17.03 8.82 24.80
C THR A 3 -15.59 8.58 24.34
N ARG A 4 -15.36 7.46 23.64
CA ARG A 4 -14.14 7.22 22.86
C ARG A 4 -14.14 8.20 21.69
N THR A 5 -13.42 9.30 21.85
CA THR A 5 -13.17 10.27 20.78
C THR A 5 -12.39 9.59 19.66
N VAL A 6 -13.03 9.45 18.50
CA VAL A 6 -12.43 9.10 17.21
C VAL A 6 -11.37 10.15 16.88
N LYS A 7 -10.11 9.83 17.13
CA LYS A 7 -8.95 10.62 16.69
C LYS A 7 -8.31 9.90 15.53
N PHE A 8 -8.72 10.17 14.28
CA PHE A 8 -7.91 9.88 13.09
C PHE A 8 -8.47 10.53 11.81
N LEU A 9 -9.03 11.74 11.91
CA LEU A 9 -9.76 12.36 10.79
C LEU A 9 -9.15 13.71 10.39
N THR A 10 -7.93 13.72 9.85
CA THR A 10 -7.45 14.86 9.06
C THR A 10 -6.27 14.46 8.17
N LEU A 11 -6.51 14.06 6.92
CA LEU A 11 -5.64 14.40 5.76
C LEU A 11 -6.25 13.89 4.44
N VAL A 12 -7.04 14.72 3.74
CA VAL A 12 -7.28 14.55 2.30
C VAL A 12 -7.39 15.95 1.68
N VAL A 13 -6.74 16.10 0.51
CA VAL A 13 -6.93 17.07 -0.59
C VAL A 13 -5.64 17.80 -0.94
N LEU A 14 -4.99 17.37 -2.04
CA LEU A 14 -4.77 18.19 -3.23
C LEU A 14 -4.26 17.32 -4.40
N VAL A 15 -5.09 17.10 -5.42
CA VAL A 15 -4.66 16.59 -6.73
C VAL A 15 -4.76 17.76 -7.70
N ILE A 16 -3.64 18.21 -8.24
CA ILE A 16 -3.61 19.11 -9.40
C ILE A 16 -2.76 18.45 -10.48
N THR A 17 -3.44 18.03 -11.54
CA THR A 17 -2.87 17.66 -12.83
C THR A 17 -2.36 18.91 -13.54
N ILE A 18 -1.08 18.93 -13.91
CA ILE A 18 -0.59 19.76 -15.03
C ILE A 18 0.24 18.86 -15.92
N SER A 19 -0.38 18.45 -17.02
CA SER A 19 0.27 17.91 -18.21
C SER A 19 0.68 19.08 -19.10
N LEU A 20 1.98 19.36 -19.25
CA LEU A 20 2.53 20.03 -20.42
C LEU A 20 3.95 19.52 -20.71
N SER A 21 4.14 19.06 -21.94
CA SER A 21 5.35 18.52 -22.53
C SER A 21 6.41 19.59 -22.80
N SER A 22 7.69 19.23 -22.70
CA SER A 22 8.74 19.79 -23.57
C SER A 22 9.91 18.81 -23.71
N CYS A 23 10.22 18.46 -24.95
CA CYS A 23 11.29 17.56 -25.35
C CYS A 23 12.65 18.28 -25.40
N SER A 24 13.73 17.55 -25.17
CA SER A 24 15.04 17.87 -25.74
C SER A 24 15.77 16.57 -26.08
N ASN A 25 16.00 16.35 -27.37
CA ASN A 25 16.79 15.26 -27.94
C ASN A 25 18.16 15.11 -27.27
N ASN A 26 18.56 13.86 -27.01
CA ASN A 26 19.88 13.36 -27.35
C ASN A 26 19.84 11.84 -27.48
N ASN A 27 20.31 11.35 -28.62
CA ASN A 27 20.56 9.93 -28.91
C ASN A 27 21.59 9.38 -27.92
N GLU A 28 21.15 8.50 -27.04
CA GLU A 28 21.89 7.30 -26.67
C GLU A 28 20.89 6.15 -26.76
N ASP A 29 21.19 5.13 -27.57
CA ASP A 29 20.52 3.82 -27.51
C ASP A 29 20.85 3.18 -26.15
N ILE A 30 20.23 3.69 -25.11
CA ILE A 30 20.06 3.00 -23.84
C ILE A 30 18.77 2.22 -24.05
N ASP A 31 18.83 0.90 -23.93
CA ASP A 31 17.65 0.04 -23.82
C ASP A 31 16.67 0.69 -22.83
N GLU A 32 15.66 1.40 -23.34
CA GLU A 32 14.65 2.13 -22.58
C GLU A 32 13.68 1.11 -21.99
N GLY A 33 14.22 0.21 -21.17
CA GLY A 33 13.41 -0.48 -20.18
C GLY A 33 12.59 0.58 -19.43
N LEU A 34 11.32 0.27 -19.21
CA LEU A 34 10.38 1.15 -18.50
C LEU A 34 11.05 1.76 -17.28
N GLU A 35 10.83 3.06 -17.08
CA GLU A 35 11.36 3.77 -15.93
C GLU A 35 10.94 3.04 -14.64
N LEU A 36 11.90 2.74 -13.74
CA LEU A 36 11.62 1.91 -12.56
C LEU A 36 10.48 2.48 -11.69
N SER A 37 10.36 3.80 -11.63
CA SER A 37 9.26 4.51 -10.96
C SER A 37 7.89 4.30 -11.62
N GLU A 38 7.85 3.96 -12.90
CA GLU A 38 6.62 3.70 -13.66
C GLU A 38 6.12 2.26 -13.53
N VAL A 39 6.94 1.33 -13.04
CA VAL A 39 6.57 -0.09 -12.90
C VAL A 39 6.39 -0.52 -11.45
N VAL A 40 7.18 0.03 -10.52
CA VAL A 40 7.13 -0.37 -9.12
C VAL A 40 5.77 -0.02 -8.50
N MET A 41 5.19 -1.00 -7.82
CA MET A 41 3.90 -1.01 -7.12
C MET A 41 2.65 -0.75 -7.98
N GLN A 42 2.77 -0.48 -9.28
CA GLN A 42 1.62 -0.11 -10.11
C GLN A 42 0.58 -1.23 -10.27
N ASP A 43 1.00 -2.48 -10.39
CA ASP A 43 0.06 -3.59 -10.53
C ASP A 43 -0.77 -3.81 -9.26
N PHE A 44 -0.17 -3.61 -8.08
CA PHE A 44 -0.91 -3.65 -6.81
C PHE A 44 -1.95 -2.53 -6.72
N VAL A 45 -1.60 -1.31 -7.15
CA VAL A 45 -2.54 -0.19 -7.20
C VAL A 45 -3.74 -0.53 -8.09
N LYS A 46 -3.49 -1.09 -9.29
CA LYS A 46 -4.55 -1.54 -10.19
C LYS A 46 -5.44 -2.61 -9.54
N ASP A 47 -4.84 -3.61 -8.89
CA ASP A 47 -5.60 -4.71 -8.29
C ASP A 47 -6.43 -4.25 -7.08
N ILE A 48 -5.91 -3.36 -6.25
CA ILE A 48 -6.66 -2.72 -5.16
C ILE A 48 -7.83 -1.90 -5.71
N GLN A 49 -7.62 -1.16 -6.81
CA GLN A 49 -8.66 -0.34 -7.41
C GLN A 49 -9.81 -1.18 -7.99
N LYS A 50 -9.53 -2.39 -8.48
CA LYS A 50 -10.53 -3.37 -8.95
C LYS A 50 -11.40 -3.93 -7.83
N LEU A 51 -10.92 -3.96 -6.59
CA LEU A 51 -11.71 -4.44 -5.46
C LEU A 51 -12.97 -3.59 -5.28
N SER A 52 -14.12 -4.22 -5.10
CA SER A 52 -15.38 -3.52 -4.89
C SER A 52 -16.14 -4.11 -3.71
N VAL A 53 -16.83 -3.24 -2.96
CA VAL A 53 -17.71 -3.68 -1.88
C VAL A 53 -19.03 -4.15 -2.52
N PRO A 54 -19.54 -5.35 -2.20
CA PRO A 54 -20.86 -5.77 -2.64
C PRO A 54 -21.95 -4.76 -2.29
N SER A 55 -22.92 -4.56 -3.18
CA SER A 55 -23.98 -3.56 -2.97
C SER A 55 -24.84 -3.86 -1.73
N GLY A 56 -25.11 -5.12 -1.42
CA GLY A 56 -25.82 -5.51 -0.20
C GLY A 56 -25.05 -5.17 1.08
N LEU A 57 -23.71 -5.19 1.04
CA LEU A 57 -22.87 -4.82 2.17
C LEU A 57 -22.83 -3.28 2.32
N SER A 58 -22.63 -2.56 1.22
CA SER A 58 -22.50 -1.10 1.24
C SER A 58 -23.80 -0.35 1.52
N SER A 59 -24.96 -0.96 1.22
CA SER A 59 -26.29 -0.39 1.47
C SER A 59 -26.97 -0.90 2.75
N SER A 60 -26.31 -1.79 3.49
CA SER A 60 -26.88 -2.35 4.72
C SER A 60 -27.03 -1.30 5.82
N ASN A 61 -28.14 -1.38 6.54
CA ASN A 61 -28.38 -0.60 7.75
C ASN A 61 -27.88 -1.32 9.02
N ASN A 62 -27.33 -2.54 8.89
CA ASN A 62 -26.75 -3.25 10.02
C ASN A 62 -25.40 -2.62 10.40
N GLN A 63 -25.19 -2.35 11.69
CA GLN A 63 -23.96 -1.70 12.16
C GLN A 63 -22.67 -2.47 11.79
N TYR A 64 -22.69 -3.81 11.82
CA TYR A 64 -21.51 -4.62 11.53
C TYR A 64 -21.20 -4.67 10.03
N ALA A 65 -22.24 -4.63 9.21
CA ALA A 65 -22.09 -4.47 7.76
C ALA A 65 -21.46 -3.11 7.42
N GLN A 66 -21.87 -2.04 8.12
CA GLN A 66 -21.30 -0.70 7.96
C GLN A 66 -19.83 -0.65 8.42
N GLU A 67 -19.49 -1.28 9.54
CA GLU A 67 -18.11 -1.41 10.01
C GLU A 67 -17.23 -2.15 8.99
N ALA A 68 -17.69 -3.29 8.46
CA ALA A 68 -16.97 -4.04 7.44
C ALA A 68 -16.74 -3.21 6.16
N ASN A 69 -17.78 -2.50 5.69
CA ASN A 69 -17.67 -1.60 4.55
C ASN A 69 -16.65 -0.48 4.81
N LEU A 70 -16.71 0.18 5.96
CA LEU A 70 -15.77 1.26 6.31
C LEU A 70 -14.32 0.78 6.36
N GLN A 71 -14.05 -0.38 6.96
CA GLN A 71 -12.71 -0.95 7.02
C GLN A 71 -12.21 -1.36 5.63
N PHE A 72 -13.07 -1.96 4.79
CA PHE A 72 -12.73 -2.28 3.41
C PHE A 72 -12.34 -1.03 2.62
N GLN A 73 -13.19 0.01 2.68
CA GLN A 73 -12.93 1.26 1.97
C GLN A 73 -11.65 1.93 2.47
N SER A 74 -11.40 1.90 3.78
CA SER A 74 -10.16 2.44 4.36
C SER A 74 -8.92 1.73 3.81
N LEU A 75 -8.93 0.39 3.73
CA LEU A 75 -7.84 -0.37 3.12
C LEU A 75 -7.67 -0.06 1.64
N LYS A 76 -8.77 0.05 0.89
CA LYS A 76 -8.75 0.39 -0.53
C LYS A 76 -8.16 1.78 -0.75
N THR A 77 -8.58 2.76 0.04
CA THR A 77 -8.06 4.13 0.02
C THR A 77 -6.58 4.16 0.36
N LEU A 78 -6.17 3.50 1.45
CA LEU A 78 -4.75 3.43 1.85
C LEU A 78 -3.90 2.85 0.71
N GLY A 79 -4.31 1.70 0.17
CA GLY A 79 -3.66 1.07 -0.98
C GLY A 79 -3.54 2.00 -2.19
N SER A 80 -4.60 2.75 -2.50
CA SER A 80 -4.60 3.72 -3.60
C SER A 80 -3.74 4.95 -3.32
N SER A 81 -3.66 5.41 -2.07
CA SER A 81 -2.85 6.57 -1.67
C SER A 81 -1.35 6.28 -1.75
N PHE A 82 -0.93 5.04 -1.54
CA PHE A 82 0.48 4.66 -1.74
C PHE A 82 0.94 4.85 -3.18
N ALA A 83 0.07 4.67 -4.17
CA ALA A 83 0.37 4.93 -5.58
C ALA A 83 0.99 6.32 -5.81
N ALA A 84 0.47 7.32 -5.08
CA ALA A 84 0.93 8.70 -5.21
C ALA A 84 2.35 8.90 -4.68
N LEU A 85 2.80 8.11 -3.70
CA LEU A 85 4.16 8.20 -3.15
C LEU A 85 5.23 7.68 -4.12
N PHE A 86 4.85 6.81 -5.04
CA PHE A 86 5.74 6.26 -6.06
C PHE A 86 5.83 7.13 -7.32
N THR A 87 5.01 8.18 -7.40
CA THR A 87 5.05 9.13 -8.51
C THR A 87 6.19 10.11 -8.29
N VAL A 88 7.19 10.07 -9.17
CA VAL A 88 8.33 11.00 -9.16
C VAL A 88 7.90 12.33 -9.81
N PRO A 89 8.06 13.49 -9.14
CA PRO A 89 7.68 14.77 -9.73
C PRO A 89 8.66 15.19 -10.84
N ALA A 90 8.16 15.97 -11.81
CA ALA A 90 8.93 16.38 -12.99
C ALA A 90 10.22 17.17 -12.68
N ASN A 91 10.28 17.84 -11.52
CA ASN A 91 11.46 18.58 -11.07
C ASN A 91 12.47 17.72 -10.29
N ALA A 92 12.27 16.40 -10.19
CA ALA A 92 13.21 15.53 -9.51
C ALA A 92 14.52 15.38 -10.30
N VAL A 93 15.64 15.42 -9.58
CA VAL A 93 16.96 15.08 -10.10
C VAL A 93 17.16 13.58 -9.93
N SER A 94 17.58 12.88 -11.00
CA SER A 94 17.81 11.44 -10.96
C SER A 94 19.28 11.08 -11.16
N SER A 95 19.72 10.00 -10.53
CA SER A 95 21.04 9.40 -10.72
C SER A 95 20.91 7.88 -10.81
N ARG A 96 21.57 7.26 -11.79
CA ARG A 96 21.63 5.79 -11.95
C ARG A 96 22.97 5.26 -11.43
N SER A 97 22.95 4.10 -10.78
CA SER A 97 24.15 3.36 -10.40
C SER A 97 23.98 1.87 -10.68
N ASN A 98 24.95 1.30 -11.37
CA ASN A 98 25.02 -0.14 -11.65
C ASN A 98 26.13 -0.74 -10.79
N ILE A 99 25.74 -1.40 -9.69
CA ILE A 99 26.71 -2.06 -8.82
C ILE A 99 26.76 -3.55 -9.19
N LYS A 100 27.93 -4.02 -9.63
CA LYS A 100 28.22 -5.45 -9.73
C LYS A 100 28.40 -6.00 -8.31
N VAL A 101 27.37 -6.63 -7.75
CA VAL A 101 27.47 -7.28 -6.44
C VAL A 101 28.22 -8.62 -6.63
N SER A 102 29.39 -8.76 -6.01
CA SER A 102 30.20 -9.98 -6.13
C SER A 102 29.66 -11.11 -5.22
N ALA A 103 28.58 -11.74 -5.67
CA ALA A 103 28.22 -13.14 -5.38
C ALA A 103 26.95 -13.47 -6.17
N LYS A 104 27.10 -14.27 -7.24
CA LYS A 104 26.03 -14.71 -8.17
C LYS A 104 25.35 -13.59 -8.97
N SER A 105 26.00 -13.17 -10.05
CA SER A 105 25.48 -12.66 -11.34
C SER A 105 24.13 -11.89 -11.42
N ASN A 106 23.71 -11.18 -10.37
CA ASN A 106 22.57 -10.26 -10.45
C ASN A 106 23.14 -8.85 -10.45
N PHE A 107 23.03 -8.18 -11.60
CA PHE A 107 23.21 -6.73 -11.65
C PHE A 107 22.12 -6.10 -10.80
N LEU A 108 22.50 -5.33 -9.78
CA LEU A 108 21.56 -4.50 -9.04
C LEU A 108 21.47 -3.18 -9.80
N ASN A 109 20.44 -3.05 -10.63
CA ASN A 109 20.13 -1.79 -11.28
C ASN A 109 19.45 -0.89 -10.24
N THR A 110 20.11 0.20 -9.85
CA THR A 110 19.59 1.12 -8.83
C THR A 110 19.43 2.52 -9.39
N LYS A 111 18.29 3.13 -9.12
CA LYS A 111 17.97 4.49 -9.50
C LYS A 111 17.52 5.29 -8.29
N THR A 112 18.13 6.46 -8.11
CA THR A 112 17.84 7.38 -7.01
C THR A 112 17.25 8.65 -7.58
N TYR A 113 16.14 9.10 -7.01
CA TYR A 113 15.46 10.34 -7.34
C TYR A 113 15.47 11.23 -6.11
N THR A 114 15.76 12.51 -6.31
CA THR A 114 15.76 13.51 -5.24
C THR A 114 14.99 14.75 -5.68
N TRP A 115 14.16 15.28 -4.80
CA TRP A 115 13.47 16.56 -5.03
C TRP A 115 13.31 17.29 -3.71
N SER A 116 13.01 18.58 -3.79
CA SER A 116 12.78 19.41 -2.61
C SER A 116 11.69 20.44 -2.86
N ALA A 117 10.87 20.69 -1.84
CA ALA A 117 9.87 21.74 -1.82
C ALA A 117 9.69 22.22 -0.37
N ASN A 118 9.58 23.54 -0.16
CA ASN A 118 9.27 24.13 1.15
C ASN A 118 10.12 23.61 2.32
N ARG A 119 11.45 23.52 2.14
CA ARG A 119 12.42 22.99 3.13
C ARG A 119 12.27 21.50 3.46
N VAL A 120 11.47 20.77 2.71
CA VAL A 120 11.40 19.31 2.74
C VAL A 120 12.17 18.79 1.54
N SER A 121 13.12 17.89 1.79
CA SER A 121 13.84 17.15 0.77
C SER A 121 13.44 15.68 0.84
N VAL A 122 13.22 15.07 -0.31
CA VAL A 122 12.87 13.67 -0.45
C VAL A 122 13.96 12.95 -1.24
N THR A 123 14.30 11.74 -0.79
CA THR A 123 15.11 10.79 -1.53
C THR A 123 14.29 9.52 -1.74
N TYR A 124 14.13 9.11 -2.99
CA TYR A 124 13.44 7.90 -3.39
C TYR A 124 14.40 6.98 -4.16
N ILE A 125 14.65 5.79 -3.63
CA ILE A 125 15.59 4.82 -4.20
C ILE A 125 14.78 3.62 -4.67
N ILE A 126 14.98 3.19 -5.91
CA ILE A 126 14.44 1.94 -6.44
C ILE A 126 15.61 1.09 -6.90
N SER A 127 15.63 -0.17 -6.46
CA SER A 127 16.57 -1.16 -6.94
C SER A 127 15.84 -2.36 -7.53
N GLU A 128 16.45 -2.98 -8.52
CA GLU A 128 15.88 -4.10 -9.25
C GLU A 128 16.83 -5.30 -9.19
N THR A 129 16.25 -6.47 -8.94
CA THR A 129 16.91 -7.77 -9.12
C THR A 129 16.21 -8.59 -10.21
N SER A 130 16.64 -9.82 -10.44
CA SER A 130 16.00 -10.74 -11.38
C SER A 130 14.55 -11.08 -11.03
N TYR A 131 14.14 -10.95 -9.77
CA TYR A 131 12.82 -11.41 -9.30
C TYR A 131 11.99 -10.37 -8.54
N ARG A 132 12.58 -9.23 -8.15
CA ARG A 132 11.85 -8.20 -7.39
C ARG A 132 12.34 -6.78 -7.66
N TYR A 133 11.47 -5.83 -7.36
CA TYR A 133 11.81 -4.43 -7.13
C TYR A 133 11.86 -4.18 -5.63
N THR A 134 12.82 -3.40 -5.15
CA THR A 134 12.88 -2.89 -3.78
C THR A 134 12.84 -1.37 -3.82
N PHE A 135 12.19 -0.75 -2.86
CA PHE A 135 12.08 0.70 -2.81
C PHE A 135 12.32 1.24 -1.40
N GLU A 136 12.85 2.45 -1.31
CA GLU A 136 13.05 3.20 -0.07
C GLU A 136 12.68 4.67 -0.29
N TYR A 137 11.95 5.25 0.65
CA TYR A 137 11.56 6.65 0.67
C TYR A 137 12.03 7.30 1.97
N SER A 138 12.88 8.31 1.85
CA SER A 138 13.49 9.04 2.97
C SER A 138 13.16 10.53 2.88
N ILE A 139 12.91 11.16 4.02
CA ILE A 139 12.52 12.58 4.12
C ILE A 139 13.50 13.31 5.04
N VAL A 140 13.90 14.51 4.63
CA VAL A 140 14.66 15.47 5.44
C VAL A 140 13.85 16.76 5.53
N SER A 141 13.57 17.23 6.74
CA SER A 141 12.81 18.44 7.04
C SER A 141 13.26 19.00 8.39
N SER A 142 12.68 20.14 8.81
CA SER A 142 12.98 20.72 10.13
C SER A 142 12.57 19.83 11.31
N ASN A 143 11.57 18.97 11.12
CA ASN A 143 10.96 18.19 12.21
C ASN A 143 11.22 16.69 12.11
N PHE A 144 11.72 16.23 10.95
CA PHE A 144 11.94 14.82 10.68
C PHE A 144 13.12 14.66 9.72
N THR A 145 14.03 13.76 10.06
CA THR A 145 15.11 13.29 9.18
C THR A 145 15.20 11.79 9.32
N GLY A 146 14.93 11.06 8.25
CA GLY A 146 15.05 9.60 8.27
C GLY A 146 14.29 8.91 7.15
N LYS A 147 14.38 7.58 7.19
CA LYS A 147 13.58 6.70 6.35
C LYS A 147 12.13 6.74 6.81
N TYR A 148 11.22 6.94 5.86
CA TYR A 148 9.77 6.98 6.09
C TYR A 148 9.11 5.67 5.67
N ILE A 149 9.52 5.13 4.51
CA ILE A 149 8.98 3.89 3.95
C ILE A 149 10.12 3.05 3.35
N ASP A 150 10.06 1.73 3.49
CA ASP A 150 10.72 0.80 2.58
C ASP A 150 9.82 -0.37 2.18
N GLY A 151 10.23 -1.14 1.21
CA GLY A 151 9.49 -2.33 0.81
C GLY A 151 10.06 -3.02 -0.41
N TYR A 152 9.31 -4.02 -0.87
CA TYR A 152 9.59 -4.71 -2.12
C TYR A 152 8.33 -5.28 -2.76
N GLN A 153 8.41 -5.51 -4.07
CA GLN A 153 7.42 -6.18 -4.90
C GLN A 153 8.09 -7.30 -5.68
N LEU A 154 7.47 -8.47 -5.74
CA LEU A 154 7.84 -9.50 -6.73
C LEU A 154 7.43 -9.08 -8.14
N LYS A 155 8.30 -9.33 -9.12
CA LYS A 155 8.05 -8.97 -10.53
C LYS A 155 6.87 -9.70 -11.16
N ASP A 156 6.47 -10.85 -10.60
CA ASP A 156 5.29 -11.58 -11.02
C ASP A 156 3.97 -10.98 -10.48
N GLY A 157 4.04 -9.92 -9.68
CA GLY A 157 2.88 -9.24 -9.09
C GLY A 157 2.20 -10.02 -7.96
N SER A 158 2.71 -11.21 -7.60
CA SER A 158 2.04 -12.08 -6.63
C SER A 158 2.14 -11.58 -5.18
N TYR A 159 3.15 -10.77 -4.88
CA TYR A 159 3.43 -10.31 -3.52
C TYR A 159 4.12 -8.94 -3.44
N ALA A 160 3.69 -8.13 -2.48
CA ALA A 160 4.40 -6.94 -2.03
C ALA A 160 4.41 -6.83 -0.51
N GLU A 161 5.45 -6.21 0.02
CA GLU A 161 5.59 -5.82 1.42
C GLU A 161 6.10 -4.40 1.50
N MET A 162 5.59 -3.67 2.49
CA MET A 162 6.01 -2.32 2.78
C MET A 162 6.02 -2.09 4.28
N ASN A 163 7.04 -1.40 4.78
CA ASN A 163 7.17 -0.98 6.16
C ASN A 163 7.08 0.54 6.25
N LEU A 164 6.35 1.03 7.25
CA LEU A 164 6.29 2.43 7.64
C LEU A 164 7.13 2.62 8.89
N PHE A 165 7.89 3.72 8.91
CA PHE A 165 8.84 4.02 9.97
C PHE A 165 8.46 5.28 10.75
N ASP A 166 8.69 5.25 12.06
CA ASP A 166 8.75 6.43 12.94
C ASP A 166 9.94 6.28 13.90
N GLY A 167 10.75 7.33 14.03
CA GLY A 167 11.97 7.29 14.84
C GLY A 167 12.96 6.18 14.47
N GLY A 168 12.93 5.69 13.22
CA GLY A 168 13.76 4.57 12.76
C GLY A 168 13.23 3.17 13.14
N GLN A 169 12.07 3.09 13.81
CA GLN A 169 11.39 1.84 14.14
C GLN A 169 10.26 1.57 13.14
N ILE A 170 10.02 0.30 12.82
CA ILE A 170 8.85 -0.08 12.01
C ILE A 170 7.60 0.04 12.90
N ILE A 171 6.70 0.94 12.54
CA ILE A 171 5.41 1.15 13.26
C ILE A 171 4.25 0.41 12.60
N SER A 172 4.40 0.07 11.31
CA SER A 172 3.40 -0.68 10.57
C SER A 172 4.03 -1.41 9.41
N THR A 173 3.55 -2.60 9.12
CA THR A 173 3.87 -3.35 7.90
C THR A 173 2.57 -3.62 7.15
N ILE A 174 2.58 -3.40 5.85
CA ILE A 174 1.47 -3.75 4.97
C ILE A 174 1.96 -4.75 3.93
N LYS A 175 1.23 -5.86 3.80
CA LYS A 175 1.54 -6.96 2.88
C LYS A 175 0.36 -7.18 1.96
N TRP A 176 0.67 -7.44 0.70
CA TRP A 176 -0.30 -7.76 -0.35
C TRP A 176 0.03 -9.09 -0.98
N TRP A 177 -0.98 -9.91 -1.19
CA TRP A 177 -0.90 -11.11 -2.02
C TRP A 177 -1.98 -11.04 -3.09
N VAL A 178 -1.60 -11.30 -4.33
CA VAL A 178 -2.51 -11.45 -5.46
C VAL A 178 -2.47 -12.91 -5.90
N LYS A 179 -3.63 -13.57 -5.85
CA LYS A 179 -3.84 -14.93 -6.33
C LYS A 179 -4.81 -14.91 -7.50
N SER A 180 -4.94 -16.02 -8.21
CA SER A 180 -5.85 -16.14 -9.35
C SER A 180 -7.33 -15.89 -9.00
N ASN A 181 -7.73 -16.15 -7.75
CA ASN A 181 -9.12 -16.06 -7.29
C ASN A 181 -9.34 -15.12 -6.11
N SER A 182 -8.29 -14.53 -5.53
CA SER A 182 -8.43 -13.62 -4.40
C SER A 182 -7.27 -12.62 -4.29
N VAL A 183 -7.56 -11.49 -3.65
CA VAL A 183 -6.56 -10.53 -3.18
C VAL A 183 -6.60 -10.53 -1.66
N LYS A 184 -5.44 -10.68 -1.04
CA LYS A 184 -5.27 -10.60 0.42
C LYS A 184 -4.42 -9.39 0.77
N ILE A 185 -4.88 -8.63 1.76
CA ILE A 185 -4.20 -7.47 2.33
C ILE A 185 -4.03 -7.72 3.82
N GLU A 186 -2.82 -7.54 4.33
CA GLU A 186 -2.53 -7.66 5.76
C GLU A 186 -1.83 -6.39 6.24
N MET A 187 -2.42 -5.74 7.24
CA MET A 187 -1.84 -4.60 7.92
C MET A 187 -1.51 -5.01 9.35
N SER A 188 -0.26 -4.85 9.75
CA SER A 188 0.20 -5.11 11.11
C SER A 188 0.74 -3.82 11.70
N THR A 189 0.33 -3.49 12.91
CA THR A 189 0.88 -2.39 13.73
C THR A 189 1.10 -2.92 15.16
N ASP A 190 1.63 -2.10 16.07
CA ASP A 190 1.96 -2.55 17.42
C ASP A 190 0.73 -3.11 18.14
N GLY A 191 0.75 -4.43 18.41
CA GLY A 191 -0.33 -5.17 19.07
C GLY A 191 -1.55 -5.52 18.21
N TYR A 192 -1.67 -5.03 16.97
CA TYR A 192 -2.85 -5.27 16.14
C TYR A 192 -2.49 -5.75 14.75
N ARG A 193 -3.30 -6.68 14.23
CA ARG A 193 -3.19 -7.13 12.84
C ARG A 193 -4.54 -7.28 12.19
N LEU A 194 -4.74 -6.61 11.06
CA LEU A 194 -5.94 -6.70 10.24
C LEU A 194 -5.60 -7.49 8.97
N VAL A 195 -6.39 -8.51 8.66
CA VAL A 195 -6.26 -9.33 7.44
C VAL A 195 -7.57 -9.28 6.67
N MET A 196 -7.56 -8.70 5.48
CA MET A 196 -8.69 -8.73 4.55
C MET A 196 -8.36 -9.66 3.39
N GLU A 197 -9.31 -10.51 3.01
CA GLU A 197 -9.24 -11.31 1.78
C GLU A 197 -10.53 -11.14 1.00
N SER A 198 -10.41 -10.72 -0.27
CA SER A 198 -11.54 -10.51 -1.19
C SER A 198 -11.38 -11.43 -2.38
N ASN A 199 -12.42 -12.21 -2.68
CA ASN A 199 -12.49 -13.07 -3.85
C ASN A 199 -12.88 -12.27 -5.10
N THR A 200 -12.76 -12.89 -6.27
CA THR A 200 -13.11 -12.28 -7.57
C THR A 200 -14.60 -11.96 -7.73
N ASP A 201 -15.47 -12.63 -6.99
CA ASP A 201 -16.91 -12.34 -6.92
C ASP A 201 -17.27 -11.27 -5.86
N ASN A 202 -16.24 -10.65 -5.26
CA ASN A 202 -16.33 -9.69 -4.16
C ASN A 202 -16.87 -10.24 -2.83
N SER A 203 -17.06 -11.56 -2.69
CA SER A 203 -17.18 -12.19 -1.36
C SER A 203 -15.85 -12.08 -0.62
N GLY A 204 -15.85 -12.19 0.71
CA GLY A 204 -14.60 -12.04 1.43
C GLY A 204 -14.70 -12.16 2.93
N THR A 205 -13.55 -11.96 3.55
CA THR A 205 -13.40 -11.97 5.00
C THR A 205 -12.52 -10.83 5.47
N MET A 206 -12.75 -10.40 6.71
CA MET A 206 -11.87 -9.50 7.42
C MET A 206 -11.65 -10.01 8.84
N LYS A 207 -10.39 -10.20 9.20
CA LYS A 207 -9.97 -10.72 10.50
C LYS A 207 -9.18 -9.66 11.24
N VAL A 208 -9.57 -9.38 12.48
CA VAL A 208 -8.85 -8.47 13.37
C VAL A 208 -8.24 -9.29 14.50
N TYR A 209 -6.92 -9.19 14.63
CA TYR A 209 -6.14 -9.86 15.66
C TYR A 209 -5.62 -8.84 16.68
N GLU A 210 -5.67 -9.23 17.95
CA GLU A 210 -4.97 -8.57 19.06
C GLU A 210 -3.82 -9.48 19.49
N GLY A 211 -2.58 -9.09 19.14
CA GLY A 211 -1.44 -9.99 19.17
C GLY A 211 -1.67 -11.22 18.28
N THR A 212 -1.74 -12.41 18.88
CA THR A 212 -2.02 -13.68 18.18
C THR A 212 -3.48 -14.11 18.28
N PHE A 213 -4.29 -13.44 19.10
CA PHE A 213 -5.70 -13.78 19.32
C PHE A 213 -6.57 -13.19 18.22
N LEU A 214 -7.43 -14.00 17.59
CA LEU A 214 -8.44 -13.50 16.67
C LEU A 214 -9.57 -12.87 17.49
N ALA A 215 -9.64 -11.54 17.49
CA ALA A 215 -10.62 -10.79 18.27
C ALA A 215 -11.95 -10.61 17.51
N ALA A 216 -11.89 -10.42 16.19
CA ALA A 216 -13.07 -10.26 15.37
C ALA A 216 -12.92 -10.90 13.98
N LEU A 217 -14.03 -11.42 13.47
CA LEU A 217 -14.17 -11.94 12.11
C LEU A 217 -15.42 -11.37 11.45
N TYR A 218 -15.25 -10.71 10.32
CA TYR A 218 -16.32 -10.34 9.40
C TYR A 218 -16.25 -11.27 8.18
N GLU A 219 -17.38 -11.79 7.75
CA GLU A 219 -17.52 -12.61 6.55
C GLU A 219 -18.68 -12.07 5.72
N TRP A 220 -18.51 -12.00 4.40
CA TRP A 220 -19.59 -11.58 3.52
C TRP A 220 -19.59 -12.38 2.21
N THR A 221 -20.78 -12.52 1.64
CA THR A 221 -21.02 -13.17 0.36
C THR A 221 -20.97 -12.17 -0.79
N ALA A 222 -21.00 -12.67 -2.02
CA ALA A 222 -21.07 -11.81 -3.22
C ALA A 222 -22.34 -10.95 -3.29
N SER A 223 -23.44 -11.36 -2.64
CA SER A 223 -24.67 -10.55 -2.55
C SER A 223 -24.59 -9.48 -1.46
N GLY A 224 -23.58 -9.55 -0.58
CA GLY A 224 -23.36 -8.62 0.52
C GLY A 224 -24.02 -9.00 1.84
N SER A 225 -24.72 -10.14 1.92
CA SER A 225 -25.10 -10.74 3.21
C SER A 225 -23.87 -11.27 3.94
N GLY A 226 -23.92 -11.37 5.27
CA GLY A 226 -22.73 -11.76 6.02
C GLY A 226 -22.93 -11.93 7.52
N SER A 227 -21.80 -12.09 8.20
CA SER A 227 -21.75 -12.26 9.65
C SER A 227 -20.54 -11.55 10.26
N TYR A 228 -20.71 -11.15 11.52
CA TYR A 228 -19.67 -10.65 12.39
C TYR A 228 -19.62 -11.53 13.64
N THR A 229 -18.44 -12.07 13.95
CA THR A 229 -18.19 -12.81 15.17
C THR A 229 -17.18 -12.05 16.03
N ASP A 230 -17.59 -11.68 17.23
CA ASP A 230 -16.73 -11.14 18.28
C ASP A 230 -16.26 -12.29 19.16
N TYR A 231 -14.97 -12.62 19.09
CA TYR A 231 -14.39 -13.70 19.86
C TYR A 231 -14.07 -13.29 21.31
N ASN A 232 -14.11 -12.00 21.66
CA ASN A 232 -14.01 -11.57 23.05
C ASN A 232 -15.29 -11.91 23.84
N THR A 233 -16.45 -11.81 23.19
CA THR A 233 -17.76 -12.07 23.79
C THR A 233 -18.38 -13.39 23.33
N ASN A 234 -17.77 -14.04 22.34
CA ASN A 234 -18.26 -15.25 21.67
C ASN A 234 -19.68 -15.08 21.09
N GLN A 235 -19.95 -13.89 20.54
CA GLN A 235 -21.23 -13.53 19.93
C GLN A 235 -21.11 -13.42 18.41
N THR A 236 -22.13 -13.91 17.71
CA THR A 236 -22.23 -13.81 16.26
C THR A 236 -23.50 -13.04 15.86
N TYR A 237 -23.35 -12.13 14.92
CA TYR A 237 -24.40 -11.27 14.39
C TYR A 237 -24.43 -11.42 12.87
N THR A 238 -25.62 -11.47 12.26
CA THR A 238 -25.78 -11.62 10.81
C THR A 238 -26.46 -10.41 10.20
N TRP A 239 -26.26 -10.21 8.89
CA TRP A 239 -26.97 -9.23 8.08
C TRP A 239 -27.27 -9.75 6.67
#